data_AF-A0A434VVT0-F1
#
_entry.id   AF-A0A434VVT0-F1
#
_cell.length_a   1.000
_cell.length_b   1.000
_cell.length_c   1.000
_cell.angle_alpha   90.00
_cell.angle_beta   90.00
_cell.angle_gamma   90.00
#
_symmetry.space_group_name_H-M   'P 1'
#
loop_
_entity.id
_entity.type
_entity.pdbx_description
1 polymer ?
#
loop_
_entity_poly.entity_id
_entity_poly.type
_entity_poly.pdbx_seq_one_letter_code
_entity_poly.pdbx_strand_id
1 'polypeptide(L)'
;MTDTVSGPDVRTILDARGYRAALEWIARRAEAFVIPLAALVAGMVLFSLFILAVGKSPAQLYETMWRGGFGSWFSIQNSLSRGAPLLLAALCVALPARLGLVVIGGEGAIVLGGVAAAAIGVALNGAPSFLVILLMGVGGAAAGGIWIGVVGALRHYRAVNETISSLLMAYIAIALMNHLVEGPLRDPASLNKPSTQPLADLYRVGNIPGMEVHWGLVVGILACALSWLLIEKTRWGFSISSQ
;
A
#
# COMPACT_ATOMS: atom_id res chain seq x y z
N MET A 1 42.32 61.02 34.03
CA MET A 1 41.35 60.10 34.66
C MET A 1 40.77 59.28 33.54
N THR A 2 41.09 57.99 33.54
CA THR A 2 40.91 57.02 32.47
C THR A 2 39.52 56.39 32.56
N ASP A 3 38.66 56.63 31.57
CA ASP A 3 37.44 55.83 31.37
C ASP A 3 37.56 55.04 30.06
N THR A 4 38.06 53.81 30.19
CA THR A 4 38.04 52.79 29.13
C THR A 4 36.64 52.20 29.05
N VAL A 5 35.83 52.69 28.10
CA VAL A 5 34.59 51.99 27.71
C VAL A 5 34.99 50.81 26.82
N SER A 6 35.10 49.64 27.43
CA SER A 6 35.20 48.34 26.75
C SER A 6 33.90 48.10 25.97
N GLY A 7 33.89 48.46 24.69
CA GLY A 7 32.81 48.07 23.78
C GLY A 7 32.74 46.54 23.66
N PRO A 8 31.55 45.95 23.46
CA PRO A 8 31.44 44.51 23.27
C PRO A 8 32.26 44.09 22.06
N ASP A 9 33.17 43.14 22.26
CA ASP A 9 34.02 42.56 21.22
C ASP A 9 33.19 42.21 19.98
N VAL A 10 33.55 42.80 18.84
CA VAL A 10 32.93 42.55 17.53
C VAL A 10 33.04 41.06 17.13
N ARG A 11 33.98 40.32 17.72
CA ARG A 11 34.15 38.87 17.56
C ARG A 11 33.08 38.04 18.28
N THR A 12 32.43 38.57 19.31
CA THR A 12 31.45 37.84 20.13
C THR A 12 30.04 37.86 19.52
N ILE A 13 29.77 38.79 18.59
CA ILE A 13 28.44 38.97 17.97
C ILE A 13 28.25 38.06 16.74
N LEU A 14 29.35 37.63 16.09
CA LEU A 14 29.29 36.82 14.86
C LEU A 14 29.22 35.29 15.10
N ASP A 15 29.54 34.82 16.31
CA ASP A 15 29.61 33.38 16.60
C ASP A 15 28.30 32.81 17.19
N ALA A 16 27.63 33.58 18.05
CA ALA A 16 26.46 33.11 18.80
C ALA A 16 25.17 32.96 17.95
N ARG A 17 24.98 33.78 16.89
CA ARG A 17 23.81 33.69 16.01
C ARG A 17 23.96 32.62 14.93
N GLY A 18 25.15 32.48 14.36
CA GLY A 18 25.45 31.45 13.37
C GLY A 18 25.37 30.04 13.95
N TYR A 19 25.90 29.85 15.17
CA TYR A 19 25.84 28.57 15.87
C TYR A 19 24.40 28.18 16.25
N ARG A 20 23.58 29.12 16.70
CA ARG A 20 22.15 28.87 16.98
C ARG A 20 21.36 28.53 15.71
N ALA A 21 21.59 29.24 14.61
CA ALA A 21 20.93 28.95 13.34
C ALA A 21 21.34 27.58 12.77
N ALA A 22 22.61 27.19 12.90
CA ALA A 22 23.10 25.86 12.53
C ALA A 22 22.51 24.77 13.43
N LEU A 23 22.47 24.97 14.74
CA LEU A 23 21.84 24.04 15.69
C LEU A 23 20.34 23.88 15.45
N GLU A 24 19.60 24.96 15.17
CA GLU A 24 18.18 24.89 14.81
C GLU A 24 17.95 24.19 13.47
N TRP A 25 18.85 24.36 12.50
CA TRP A 25 18.80 23.66 11.22
C TRP A 25 19.08 22.15 11.37
N ILE A 26 20.05 21.77 12.21
CA ILE A 26 20.34 20.38 12.58
C ILE A 26 19.19 19.81 13.40
N ALA A 27 18.66 20.54 14.39
CA ALA A 27 17.56 20.12 15.24
C ALA A 27 16.29 19.86 14.43
N ARG A 28 15.90 20.75 13.51
CA ARG A 28 14.74 20.53 12.61
C ARG A 28 14.92 19.31 11.71
N ARG A 29 16.14 19.04 11.22
CA ARG A 29 16.45 17.82 10.45
C ARG A 29 16.47 16.57 11.32
N ALA A 30 16.95 16.69 12.56
CA ALA A 30 16.96 15.62 13.53
C ALA A 30 15.54 15.28 13.99
N GLU A 31 14.67 16.25 14.23
CA GLU A 31 13.26 16.06 14.58
C GLU A 31 12.53 15.19 13.55
N ALA A 32 12.78 15.42 12.25
CA ALA A 32 12.19 14.63 11.17
C ALA A 32 12.57 13.13 11.21
N PHE A 33 13.66 12.77 11.88
CA PHE A 33 14.12 11.37 12.02
C PHE A 33 13.89 10.81 13.44
N VAL A 34 14.16 11.63 14.45
CA VAL A 34 14.03 11.29 15.88
C VAL A 34 12.58 11.03 16.23
N ILE A 35 11.63 11.84 15.74
CA ILE A 35 10.21 11.65 16.06
C ILE A 35 9.69 10.31 15.49
N PRO A 36 9.87 9.98 14.20
CA PRO A 36 9.47 8.66 13.68
C PRO A 36 10.20 7.49 14.34
N LEU A 37 11.51 7.63 14.60
CA LEU A 37 12.29 6.57 15.26
C LEU A 37 11.82 6.34 16.69
N ALA A 38 11.57 7.41 17.45
CA ALA A 38 11.02 7.32 18.80
C ALA A 38 9.62 6.70 18.79
N ALA A 39 8.76 7.09 17.83
CA ALA A 39 7.44 6.48 17.65
C ALA A 39 7.53 4.98 17.31
N LEU A 40 8.48 4.59 16.46
CA LEU A 40 8.75 3.19 16.12
C LEU A 40 9.18 2.41 17.36
N VAL A 41 10.17 2.90 18.12
CA VAL A 41 10.66 2.25 19.33
C VAL A 41 9.57 2.18 20.39
N ALA A 42 8.82 3.26 20.62
CA ALA A 42 7.70 3.28 21.56
C ALA A 42 6.61 2.27 21.15
N GLY A 43 6.28 2.17 19.87
CA GLY A 43 5.35 1.18 19.33
C GLY A 43 5.85 -0.26 19.53
N MET A 44 7.14 -0.52 19.28
CA MET A 44 7.76 -1.82 19.53
C MET A 44 7.72 -2.18 21.03
N VAL A 45 8.02 -1.24 21.91
CA VAL A 45 7.95 -1.45 23.36
C VAL A 45 6.52 -1.75 23.80
N LEU A 46 5.54 -0.95 23.37
CA LEU A 46 4.13 -1.14 23.71
C LEU A 46 3.62 -2.51 23.22
N PHE A 47 3.96 -2.88 21.98
CA PHE A 47 3.61 -4.18 21.43
C PHE A 47 4.32 -5.33 22.17
N SER A 48 5.59 -5.15 22.56
CA SER A 48 6.31 -6.12 23.38
C SER A 48 5.64 -6.36 24.74
N LEU A 49 5.16 -5.29 25.39
CA LEU A 49 4.41 -5.40 26.64
C LEU A 49 3.13 -6.21 26.46
N PHE A 50 2.40 -6.00 25.35
CA PHE A 50 1.23 -6.80 25.02
C PHE A 50 1.58 -8.29 24.82
N ILE A 51 2.66 -8.59 24.09
CA ILE A 51 3.11 -9.97 23.87
C ILE A 51 3.52 -10.65 25.18
N LEU A 52 4.17 -9.92 26.08
CA LEU A 52 4.46 -10.38 27.43
C LEU A 52 3.18 -10.67 28.23
N ALA A 53 2.14 -9.83 28.10
CA ALA A 53 0.85 -10.05 28.75
C ALA A 53 0.13 -11.31 28.25
N VAL A 54 0.35 -11.71 26.98
CA VAL A 54 -0.13 -12.98 26.40
C VAL A 54 0.75 -14.18 26.83
N GLY A 55 1.83 -13.95 27.56
CA GLY A 55 2.73 -14.99 28.05
C GLY A 55 3.69 -15.53 26.97
N LYS A 56 3.90 -14.79 25.88
CA LYS A 56 4.86 -15.12 24.82
C LYS A 56 6.09 -14.21 24.94
N SER A 57 7.23 -14.66 24.43
CA SER A 57 8.45 -13.85 24.47
C SER A 57 8.49 -12.89 23.27
N PRO A 58 8.64 -11.56 23.49
CA PRO A 58 8.75 -10.59 22.39
C PRO A 58 10.00 -10.81 21.53
N ALA A 59 11.10 -11.23 22.15
CA ALA A 59 12.34 -11.51 21.43
C ALA A 59 12.16 -12.60 20.37
N GLN A 60 11.51 -13.73 20.70
CA GLN A 60 11.23 -14.79 19.72
C GLN A 60 10.25 -14.33 18.64
N LEU A 61 9.28 -13.48 18.98
CA LEU A 61 8.37 -12.91 18.00
C LEU A 61 9.13 -12.08 16.96
N TYR A 62 9.97 -11.14 17.41
CA TYR A 62 10.76 -10.31 16.49
C TYR A 62 11.77 -11.13 15.70
N GLU A 63 12.41 -12.13 16.30
CA GLU A 63 13.29 -13.05 15.59
C GLU A 63 12.52 -13.80 14.49
N THR A 64 11.31 -14.28 14.79
CA THR A 64 10.46 -15.00 13.83
C THR A 64 10.00 -14.08 12.70
N MET A 65 9.60 -12.85 13.01
CA MET A 65 9.24 -11.84 12.00
C MET A 65 10.43 -11.52 11.09
N TRP A 66 11.62 -11.34 11.67
CA TRP A 66 12.85 -11.09 10.92
C TRP A 66 13.20 -12.25 10.00
N ARG A 67 13.22 -13.49 10.52
CA ARG A 67 13.52 -14.69 9.73
C ARG A 67 12.47 -14.94 8.64
N GLY A 68 11.20 -14.71 8.96
CA GLY A 68 10.08 -14.89 8.04
C GLY A 68 10.09 -13.92 6.86
N GLY A 69 10.54 -12.67 7.07
CA GLY A 69 10.63 -11.67 6.00
C GLY A 69 11.98 -11.65 5.27
N PHE A 70 13.08 -11.69 6.02
CA PHE A 70 14.43 -11.37 5.53
C PHE A 70 15.47 -12.47 5.81
N GLY A 71 15.10 -13.55 6.50
CA GLY A 71 16.05 -14.56 6.96
C GLY A 71 16.67 -15.43 5.87
N SER A 72 16.08 -15.46 4.68
CA SER A 72 16.58 -16.24 3.54
C SER A 72 16.21 -15.58 2.22
N TRP A 73 16.89 -15.97 1.13
CA TRP A 73 16.52 -15.54 -0.20
C TRP A 73 15.09 -15.93 -0.58
N PHE A 74 14.62 -17.10 -0.10
CA PHE A 74 13.23 -17.53 -0.26
C PHE A 74 12.25 -16.59 0.47
N SER A 75 12.55 -16.21 1.72
CA SER A 75 11.74 -15.28 2.53
C SER A 75 11.56 -13.93 1.83
N ILE A 76 12.65 -13.41 1.24
CA ILE A 76 12.64 -12.15 0.50
C ILE A 76 11.74 -12.27 -0.74
N GLN A 77 11.88 -13.35 -1.51
CA GLN A 77 11.07 -13.57 -2.72
C GLN A 77 9.57 -13.70 -2.38
N ASN A 78 9.22 -14.47 -1.34
CA ASN A 78 7.84 -14.56 -0.87
C ASN A 78 7.32 -13.20 -0.37
N SER A 79 8.15 -12.40 0.30
CA SER A 79 7.79 -11.03 0.72
C SER A 79 7.53 -10.12 -0.49
N LEU A 80 8.37 -10.19 -1.52
CA LEU A 80 8.21 -9.43 -2.76
C LEU A 80 6.95 -9.83 -3.53
N SER A 81 6.68 -11.13 -3.65
CA SER A 81 5.43 -11.64 -4.26
C SER A 81 4.19 -11.16 -3.52
N ARG A 82 4.21 -11.15 -2.18
CA ARG A 82 3.11 -10.59 -1.38
C ARG A 82 3.02 -9.07 -1.46
N GLY A 83 4.15 -8.39 -1.68
CA GLY A 83 4.23 -6.94 -1.87
C GLY A 83 3.64 -6.45 -3.20
N ALA A 84 3.65 -7.27 -4.25
CA ALA A 84 3.14 -6.91 -5.57
C ALA A 84 1.69 -6.38 -5.57
N PRO A 85 0.68 -7.08 -5.01
CA PRO A 85 -0.67 -6.54 -4.90
C PRO A 85 -0.77 -5.34 -3.94
N LEU A 86 0.10 -5.26 -2.92
CA LEU A 86 0.12 -4.15 -1.97
C LEU A 86 0.58 -2.84 -2.61
N LEU A 87 1.45 -2.87 -3.64
CA LEU A 87 1.80 -1.69 -4.41
C LEU A 87 0.58 -1.09 -5.11
N LEU A 88 -0.24 -1.94 -5.73
CA LEU A 88 -1.48 -1.50 -6.38
C LEU A 88 -2.51 -1.02 -5.35
N ALA A 89 -2.59 -1.68 -4.19
CA ALA A 89 -3.39 -1.23 -3.05
C ALA A 89 -2.97 0.18 -2.58
N ALA A 90 -1.66 0.41 -2.47
CA ALA A 90 -1.12 1.70 -2.07
C ALA A 90 -1.47 2.79 -3.09
N LEU A 91 -1.42 2.51 -4.40
CA LEU A 91 -1.87 3.45 -5.43
C LEU A 91 -3.36 3.78 -5.33
N CYS A 92 -4.20 2.79 -4.99
CA CYS A 92 -5.63 2.99 -4.78
C CYS A 92 -5.92 4.04 -3.69
N VAL A 93 -5.01 4.21 -2.72
CA VAL A 93 -5.13 5.22 -1.65
C VAL A 93 -4.35 6.49 -1.99
N ALA A 94 -3.15 6.34 -2.54
CA ALA A 94 -2.24 7.46 -2.81
C ALA A 94 -2.77 8.41 -3.90
N LEU A 95 -3.45 7.88 -4.93
CA LEU A 95 -4.01 8.71 -6.00
C LEU A 95 -5.17 9.61 -5.51
N PRO A 96 -6.23 9.10 -4.84
CA PRO A 96 -7.24 9.96 -4.25
C PRO A 96 -6.70 10.95 -3.21
N ALA A 97 -5.68 10.56 -2.43
CA ALA A 97 -5.07 11.44 -1.44
C ALA A 97 -4.47 12.71 -2.06
N ARG A 98 -4.05 12.68 -3.33
CA ARG A 98 -3.61 13.89 -4.06
C ARG A 98 -4.74 14.88 -4.32
N LEU A 99 -6.00 14.41 -4.30
CA LEU A 99 -7.21 15.22 -4.45
C LEU A 99 -7.83 15.62 -3.10
N GLY A 100 -7.12 15.37 -1.98
CA GLY A 100 -7.66 15.59 -0.63
C GLY A 100 -8.68 14.56 -0.18
N LEU A 101 -8.86 13.46 -0.92
CA LEU A 101 -9.80 12.39 -0.57
C LEU A 101 -9.10 11.32 0.28
N VAL A 102 -9.75 10.91 1.36
CA VAL A 102 -9.24 9.85 2.26
C VAL A 102 -10.01 8.55 2.02
N VAL A 103 -9.45 7.67 1.19
CA VAL A 103 -10.01 6.35 0.87
C VAL A 103 -9.29 5.28 1.66
N ILE A 104 -10.01 4.49 2.44
CA ILE A 104 -9.46 3.36 3.22
C ILE A 104 -9.96 2.00 2.75
N GLY A 105 -11.03 1.97 1.95
CA GLY A 105 -11.65 0.75 1.42
C GLY A 105 -11.00 0.13 0.18
N GLY A 106 -9.71 0.36 -0.06
CA GLY A 106 -9.00 -0.18 -1.23
C GLY A 106 -8.99 -1.70 -1.31
N GLU A 107 -9.11 -2.38 -0.16
CA GLU A 107 -9.25 -3.84 -0.07
C GLU A 107 -10.42 -4.36 -0.91
N GLY A 108 -11.57 -3.67 -0.89
CA GLY A 108 -12.75 -4.08 -1.66
C GLY A 108 -12.48 -4.13 -3.17
N ALA A 109 -11.64 -3.22 -3.67
CA ALA A 109 -11.25 -3.20 -5.08
C ALA A 109 -10.39 -4.41 -5.45
N ILE A 110 -9.47 -4.81 -4.57
CA ILE A 110 -8.62 -6.00 -4.75
C ILE A 110 -9.47 -7.26 -4.73
N VAL A 111 -10.39 -7.36 -3.77
CA VAL A 111 -11.30 -8.48 -3.61
C VAL A 111 -12.15 -8.68 -4.86
N LEU A 112 -12.88 -7.65 -5.30
CA LEU A 112 -13.74 -7.77 -6.48
C LEU A 112 -12.94 -7.87 -7.77
N GLY A 113 -11.76 -7.26 -7.85
CA GLY A 113 -10.84 -7.45 -8.96
C GLY A 113 -10.39 -8.91 -9.08
N GLY A 114 -10.08 -9.56 -7.96
CA GLY A 114 -9.74 -10.98 -7.89
C GLY A 114 -10.91 -11.88 -8.29
N VAL A 115 -12.12 -11.57 -7.84
CA VAL A 115 -13.35 -12.30 -8.23
C VAL A 115 -13.60 -12.18 -9.74
N ALA A 116 -13.48 -10.99 -10.30
CA ALA A 116 -13.63 -10.78 -11.74
C ALA A 116 -12.57 -11.55 -12.54
N ALA A 117 -11.31 -11.53 -12.09
CA ALA A 117 -10.24 -12.31 -12.71
C ALA A 117 -10.51 -13.83 -12.63
N ALA A 118 -10.99 -14.33 -11.49
CA ALA A 118 -11.36 -15.74 -11.34
C ALA A 118 -12.51 -16.13 -12.26
N ALA A 119 -13.58 -15.32 -12.31
CA ALA A 119 -14.73 -15.56 -13.18
C ALA A 119 -14.33 -15.60 -14.67
N ILE A 120 -13.49 -14.66 -15.12
CA ILE A 120 -12.99 -14.62 -16.50
C ILE A 120 -12.09 -15.83 -16.80
N GLY A 121 -11.18 -16.17 -15.88
CA GLY A 121 -10.27 -17.30 -16.06
C GLY A 121 -11.00 -18.64 -16.15
N VAL A 122 -12.07 -18.82 -15.37
CA VAL A 122 -12.93 -20.02 -15.45
C VAL A 122 -13.75 -20.01 -16.74
N ALA A 123 -14.34 -18.87 -17.10
CA ALA A 123 -15.20 -18.76 -18.29
C ALA A 123 -14.44 -18.96 -19.62
N LEU A 124 -13.15 -18.59 -19.66
CA LEU A 124 -12.32 -18.69 -20.87
C LEU A 124 -11.32 -19.87 -20.82
N ASN A 125 -11.60 -20.88 -20.01
CA ASN A 125 -10.77 -22.08 -19.96
C ASN A 125 -10.72 -22.78 -21.34
N GLY A 126 -9.52 -23.09 -21.81
CA GLY A 126 -9.23 -23.59 -23.16
C GLY A 126 -8.78 -22.52 -24.15
N ALA A 127 -8.96 -21.23 -23.86
CA ALA A 127 -8.49 -20.14 -24.73
C ALA A 127 -6.97 -19.88 -24.57
N PRO A 128 -6.32 -19.18 -25.54
CA PRO A 128 -4.90 -18.84 -25.46
C PRO A 128 -4.54 -18.09 -24.18
N SER A 129 -3.51 -18.57 -23.48
CA SER A 129 -3.10 -18.08 -22.14
C SER A 129 -2.90 -16.56 -22.07
N PHE A 130 -2.21 -15.99 -23.06
CA PHE A 130 -1.93 -14.55 -23.12
C PHE A 130 -3.22 -13.70 -23.14
N LEU A 131 -4.22 -14.12 -23.93
CA LEU A 131 -5.50 -13.42 -24.03
C LEU A 131 -6.27 -13.50 -22.72
N VAL A 132 -6.30 -14.68 -22.09
CA VAL A 132 -7.00 -14.88 -20.82
C VAL A 132 -6.38 -14.02 -19.72
N ILE A 133 -5.05 -14.02 -19.57
CA ILE A 133 -4.35 -13.20 -18.57
C ILE A 133 -4.62 -11.70 -18.80
N LEU A 134 -4.60 -11.24 -20.06
CA LEU A 134 -4.90 -9.85 -20.39
C LEU A 134 -6.34 -9.49 -20.00
N LEU A 135 -7.32 -10.32 -20.35
CA LEU A 135 -8.73 -10.09 -20.02
C LEU A 135 -8.99 -10.17 -18.53
N MET A 136 -8.33 -11.09 -17.80
CA MET A 136 -8.38 -11.14 -16.34
C MET A 136 -7.85 -9.84 -15.72
N GLY A 137 -6.73 -9.32 -16.23
CA GLY A 137 -6.15 -8.06 -15.78
C GLY A 137 -7.07 -6.86 -16.04
N VAL A 138 -7.60 -6.73 -17.26
CA VAL A 138 -8.53 -5.66 -17.64
C VAL A 138 -9.84 -5.76 -16.85
N GLY A 139 -10.41 -6.97 -16.74
CA GLY A 139 -11.63 -7.21 -15.99
C GLY A 139 -11.46 -6.93 -14.50
N GLY A 140 -10.33 -7.33 -13.92
CA GLY A 140 -10.00 -7.02 -12.53
C GLY A 140 -9.82 -5.51 -12.28
N ALA A 141 -9.10 -4.82 -13.17
CA ALA A 141 -8.92 -3.37 -13.10
C ALA A 141 -10.24 -2.61 -13.27
N ALA A 142 -11.09 -3.05 -14.20
CA ALA A 142 -12.41 -2.45 -14.41
C ALA A 142 -13.33 -2.67 -13.20
N ALA A 143 -13.39 -3.88 -12.65
CA ALA A 143 -14.21 -4.18 -11.47
C ALA A 143 -13.76 -3.35 -10.26
N GLY A 144 -12.47 -3.32 -9.95
CA GLY A 144 -11.93 -2.53 -8.84
C GLY A 144 -12.08 -1.02 -9.08
N GLY A 145 -11.84 -0.55 -10.31
CA GLY A 145 -11.98 0.85 -10.70
C GLY A 145 -13.42 1.35 -10.62
N ILE A 146 -14.39 0.55 -11.08
CA ILE A 146 -15.82 0.85 -10.92
C ILE A 146 -16.17 0.89 -9.43
N TRP A 147 -15.69 -0.07 -8.64
CA TRP A 147 -16.01 -0.14 -7.21
C TRP A 147 -15.57 1.10 -6.43
N ILE A 148 -14.33 1.54 -6.63
CA ILE A 148 -13.80 2.76 -6.00
C ILE A 148 -14.39 4.01 -6.67
N GLY A 149 -14.70 3.94 -7.96
CA GLY A 149 -15.43 4.99 -8.67
C GLY A 149 -16.79 5.27 -8.03
N VAL A 150 -17.50 4.25 -7.54
CA VAL A 150 -18.76 4.43 -6.78
C VAL A 150 -18.54 5.22 -5.49
N VAL A 151 -17.44 4.98 -4.76
CA VAL A 151 -17.08 5.78 -3.57
C VAL A 151 -16.92 7.26 -3.94
N GLY A 152 -16.18 7.54 -5.02
CA GLY A 152 -16.00 8.89 -5.54
C GLY A 152 -17.31 9.54 -5.99
N ALA A 153 -18.19 8.77 -6.64
CA ALA A 153 -19.52 9.22 -7.06
C ALA A 153 -20.42 9.54 -5.86
N LEU A 154 -20.40 8.73 -4.80
CA LEU A 154 -21.16 9.00 -3.57
C LEU A 154 -20.69 10.29 -2.89
N ARG A 155 -19.38 10.54 -2.87
CA ARG A 155 -18.83 11.81 -2.37
C ARG A 155 -19.28 12.99 -3.24
N HIS A 156 -19.19 12.88 -4.56
CA HIS A 156 -19.53 13.98 -5.48
C HIS A 156 -21.03 14.30 -5.51
N TYR A 157 -21.89 13.29 -5.70
CA TYR A 157 -23.32 13.49 -5.90
C TYR A 157 -24.14 13.55 -4.61
N ARG A 158 -23.66 12.93 -3.53
CA ARG A 158 -24.41 12.83 -2.27
C ARG A 158 -23.69 13.40 -1.06
N ALA A 159 -22.51 14.02 -1.24
CA ALA A 159 -21.70 14.57 -0.18
C ALA A 159 -21.42 13.57 0.97
N VAL A 160 -21.41 12.27 0.67
CA VAL A 160 -21.10 11.24 1.67
C VAL A 160 -19.61 11.28 1.96
N ASN A 161 -19.25 11.12 3.23
CA ASN A 161 -17.87 10.99 3.65
C ASN A 161 -17.22 9.75 2.97
N GLU A 162 -16.20 9.98 2.17
CA GLU A 162 -15.45 9.01 1.38
C GLU A 162 -14.70 7.98 2.23
N THR A 163 -14.29 8.37 3.44
CA THR A 163 -13.63 7.46 4.38
C THR A 163 -14.62 6.43 4.89
N ILE A 164 -15.79 6.86 5.35
CA ILE A 164 -16.84 5.96 5.83
C ILE A 164 -17.41 5.12 4.68
N SER A 165 -17.72 5.74 3.53
CA SER A 165 -18.31 5.01 2.41
C SER A 165 -17.34 4.00 1.81
N SER A 166 -16.05 4.31 1.68
CA SER A 166 -15.06 3.34 1.21
C SER A 166 -14.92 2.15 2.16
N LEU A 167 -14.88 2.38 3.47
CA LEU A 167 -14.85 1.29 4.46
C LEU A 167 -16.06 0.37 4.35
N LEU A 168 -17.27 0.94 4.29
CA LEU A 168 -18.50 0.16 4.15
C LEU A 168 -18.54 -0.60 2.83
N MET A 169 -18.10 0.03 1.74
CA MET A 169 -17.98 -0.62 0.43
C MET A 169 -16.98 -1.77 0.43
N ALA A 170 -15.91 -1.75 1.25
CA ALA A 170 -15.02 -2.89 1.39
C ALA A 170 -15.72 -4.10 2.02
N TYR A 171 -16.53 -3.89 3.07
CA TYR A 171 -17.32 -4.97 3.66
C TYR A 171 -18.34 -5.55 2.68
N ILE A 172 -19.00 -4.70 1.89
CA ILE A 172 -19.93 -5.15 0.85
C ILE A 172 -19.18 -5.98 -0.22
N ALA A 173 -17.98 -5.55 -0.64
CA ALA A 173 -17.16 -6.31 -1.59
C ALA A 173 -16.82 -7.71 -1.08
N ILE A 174 -16.44 -7.84 0.20
CA ILE A 174 -16.15 -9.13 0.83
C ILE A 174 -17.41 -10.00 0.89
N ALA A 175 -18.56 -9.43 1.25
CA ALA A 175 -19.84 -10.15 1.27
C ALA A 175 -20.23 -10.64 -0.14
N LEU A 176 -20.04 -9.82 -1.17
CA LEU A 176 -20.27 -10.20 -2.56
C LEU A 176 -19.32 -11.30 -3.02
N MET A 177 -18.03 -11.21 -2.69
CA MET A 177 -17.07 -12.29 -2.96
C MET A 177 -17.54 -13.60 -2.33
N ASN A 178 -17.92 -13.60 -1.05
CA ASN A 178 -18.38 -14.81 -0.37
C ASN A 178 -19.62 -15.38 -1.07
N HIS A 179 -20.61 -14.54 -1.40
CA HIS A 179 -21.79 -14.97 -2.14
C HIS A 179 -21.46 -15.60 -3.50
N LEU A 180 -20.51 -15.02 -4.23
CA LEU A 180 -20.11 -15.52 -5.55
C LEU A 180 -19.31 -16.83 -5.46
N VAL A 181 -18.40 -16.94 -4.50
CA VAL A 181 -17.57 -18.12 -4.27
C VAL A 181 -18.37 -19.28 -3.69
N GLU A 182 -19.39 -19.00 -2.87
CA GLU A 182 -20.29 -20.01 -2.31
C GLU A 182 -21.39 -20.42 -3.29
N GLY A 183 -21.76 -19.55 -4.22
CA GLY A 183 -22.80 -19.77 -5.23
C GLY A 183 -22.23 -20.02 -6.63
N PRO A 184 -22.36 -19.09 -7.59
CA PRO A 184 -22.09 -19.33 -9.02
C PRO A 184 -20.68 -19.81 -9.37
N LEU A 185 -19.65 -19.37 -8.63
CA LEU A 185 -18.26 -19.71 -8.92
C LEU A 185 -17.77 -20.92 -8.10
N ARG A 186 -18.63 -21.53 -7.29
CA ARG A 186 -18.26 -22.64 -6.42
C ARG A 186 -17.72 -23.82 -7.22
N ASP A 187 -16.56 -24.33 -6.81
CA ASP A 187 -16.06 -25.62 -7.25
C ASP A 187 -16.88 -26.76 -6.62
N PRO A 188 -17.59 -27.59 -7.42
CA PRO A 188 -18.29 -28.76 -6.90
C PRO A 188 -17.37 -29.78 -6.22
N ALA A 189 -16.09 -29.81 -6.59
CA ALA A 189 -15.10 -30.73 -6.00
C ALA A 189 -14.62 -30.29 -4.61
N SER A 190 -14.81 -29.02 -4.24
CA SER A 190 -14.42 -28.52 -2.93
C SER A 190 -15.54 -28.71 -1.91
N LEU A 191 -15.47 -29.81 -1.16
CA LEU A 191 -16.50 -30.21 -0.19
C LEU A 191 -16.36 -29.48 1.17
N ASN A 192 -15.13 -29.20 1.62
CA ASN A 192 -14.88 -28.72 2.98
C ASN A 192 -14.78 -27.19 3.10
N LYS A 193 -14.47 -26.48 2.01
CA LYS A 193 -14.35 -25.01 2.00
C LYS A 193 -14.83 -24.44 0.67
N PRO A 194 -15.81 -23.53 0.64
CA PRO A 194 -16.19 -22.85 -0.60
C PRO A 194 -14.96 -22.18 -1.23
N SER A 195 -14.66 -22.56 -2.47
CA SER A 195 -13.59 -21.97 -3.28
C SER A 195 -14.00 -21.98 -4.73
N THR A 196 -13.37 -21.13 -5.53
CA THR A 196 -13.51 -21.23 -6.99
C THR A 196 -12.75 -22.44 -7.52
N GLN A 197 -13.07 -22.85 -8.74
CA GLN A 197 -12.27 -23.85 -9.43
C GLN A 197 -10.82 -23.35 -9.55
N PRO A 198 -9.82 -24.21 -9.35
CA PRO A 198 -8.43 -23.82 -9.50
C PRO A 198 -8.15 -23.42 -10.95
N LEU A 199 -7.61 -22.22 -11.16
CA LEU A 199 -7.13 -21.83 -12.48
C LEU A 199 -5.93 -22.71 -12.86
N ALA A 200 -5.93 -23.18 -14.12
CA ALA A 200 -4.82 -23.87 -14.72
C ALA A 200 -3.54 -23.01 -14.64
N ASP A 201 -2.38 -23.66 -14.47
CA ASP A 201 -1.11 -22.95 -14.26
C ASP A 201 -0.75 -22.01 -15.41
N LEU A 202 -1.22 -22.33 -16.63
CA LEU A 202 -1.05 -21.49 -17.82
C LEU A 202 -1.78 -20.13 -17.76
N TYR A 203 -2.78 -19.97 -16.88
CA TYR A 203 -3.50 -18.71 -16.67
C TYR A 203 -2.94 -17.90 -15.50
N ARG A 204 -1.88 -18.37 -14.85
CA ARG A 204 -1.22 -17.65 -13.77
C ARG A 204 -0.14 -16.74 -14.34
N VAL A 205 0.03 -15.57 -13.73
CA VAL A 205 1.16 -14.70 -14.05
C VAL A 205 2.45 -15.43 -13.68
N GLY A 206 3.31 -15.65 -14.67
CA GLY A 206 4.56 -16.39 -14.50
C GLY A 206 5.54 -15.68 -13.56
N ASN A 207 6.60 -16.42 -13.20
CA ASN A 207 7.70 -15.91 -12.40
C ASN A 207 8.75 -15.19 -13.25
N ILE A 208 9.45 -14.24 -12.62
CA ILE A 208 10.59 -13.54 -13.19
C ILE A 208 11.73 -14.56 -13.33
N PRO A 209 12.41 -14.66 -14.50
CA PRO A 209 13.49 -15.60 -14.68
C PRO A 209 14.56 -15.50 -13.58
N GLY A 210 14.86 -16.61 -12.91
CA GLY A 210 15.84 -16.66 -11.81
C GLY A 210 15.30 -16.32 -10.42
N MET A 211 14.00 -16.02 -10.28
CA MET A 211 13.35 -15.75 -8.98
C MET A 211 11.97 -16.41 -8.90
N GLU A 212 11.54 -16.82 -7.71
CA GLU A 212 10.17 -17.23 -7.36
C GLU A 212 9.27 -16.02 -7.08
N VAL A 213 9.43 -14.96 -7.88
CA VAL A 213 8.64 -13.73 -7.79
C VAL A 213 7.85 -13.57 -9.07
N HIS A 214 6.53 -13.39 -8.96
CA HIS A 214 5.68 -13.24 -10.14
C HIS A 214 5.83 -11.86 -10.80
N TRP A 215 5.61 -11.78 -12.11
CA TRP A 215 5.69 -10.53 -12.90
C TRP A 215 4.73 -9.41 -12.44
N GLY A 216 3.77 -9.73 -11.57
CA GLY A 216 2.89 -8.74 -10.95
C GLY A 216 3.65 -7.68 -10.14
N LEU A 217 4.83 -8.01 -9.60
CA LEU A 217 5.69 -7.02 -8.93
C LEU A 217 6.12 -5.91 -9.90
N VAL A 218 6.58 -6.31 -11.09
CA VAL A 218 7.03 -5.37 -12.13
C VAL A 218 5.87 -4.52 -12.62
N VAL A 219 4.69 -5.12 -12.82
CA VAL A 219 3.46 -4.38 -13.16
C VAL A 219 3.13 -3.34 -12.09
N GLY A 220 3.22 -3.70 -10.80
CA GLY A 220 3.01 -2.76 -9.69
C GLY A 220 4.00 -1.60 -9.69
N ILE A 221 5.30 -1.89 -9.88
CA ILE A 221 6.35 -0.85 -9.97
C ILE A 221 6.11 0.08 -11.16
N LEU A 222 5.79 -0.48 -12.33
CA LEU A 222 5.48 0.29 -13.54
C LEU A 222 4.23 1.16 -13.35
N ALA A 223 3.20 0.63 -12.69
CA ALA A 223 2.01 1.41 -12.35
C ALA A 223 2.37 2.58 -11.42
N CYS A 224 3.21 2.37 -10.40
CA CYS A 224 3.68 3.44 -9.52
C CYS A 224 4.48 4.50 -10.29
N ALA A 225 5.41 4.09 -11.15
CA ALA A 225 6.21 4.99 -11.95
C ALA A 225 5.34 5.78 -12.94
N LEU A 226 4.37 5.13 -13.59
CA LEU A 226 3.44 5.76 -14.51
C LEU A 226 2.53 6.77 -13.78
N SER A 227 2.01 6.40 -12.61
CA SER A 227 1.23 7.32 -11.76
C SER A 227 2.04 8.53 -11.32
N TRP A 228 3.30 8.33 -10.94
CA TRP A 228 4.23 9.42 -10.60
C TRP A 228 4.46 10.36 -11.79
N LEU A 229 4.77 9.82 -12.98
CA LEU A 229 4.91 10.61 -14.20
C LEU A 229 3.63 11.38 -14.54
N LEU A 230 2.47 10.74 -14.38
CA LEU A 230 1.18 11.36 -14.66
C LEU A 230 0.90 12.52 -13.72
N ILE A 231 1.19 12.39 -12.43
CA ILE A 231 0.95 13.43 -11.43
C ILE A 231 1.99 14.57 -11.52
N GLU A 232 3.27 14.27 -11.70
CA GLU A 232 4.30 15.33 -11.62
C GLU A 232 4.63 15.98 -12.97
N LYS A 233 4.43 15.26 -14.08
CA LYS A 233 4.91 15.71 -15.40
C LYS A 233 3.80 16.07 -16.38
N THR A 234 2.53 15.87 -16.03
CA THR A 234 1.42 16.19 -16.94
C THR A 234 0.59 17.39 -16.46
N ARG A 235 -0.07 18.05 -17.42
CA ARG A 235 -0.99 19.18 -17.16
C ARG A 235 -2.13 18.83 -16.20
N TRP A 236 -2.55 17.56 -16.18
CA TRP A 236 -3.61 17.07 -15.31
C TRP A 236 -3.16 17.11 -13.84
N GLY A 237 -1.93 16.69 -13.58
CA GLY A 237 -1.33 16.76 -12.25
C GLY A 237 -1.13 18.18 -11.74
N PHE A 238 -0.72 19.12 -12.60
CA PHE A 238 -0.63 20.54 -12.23
C PHE A 238 -1.96 21.11 -11.76
N SER A 239 -3.06 20.78 -12.44
CA SER A 239 -4.42 21.21 -12.05
C SER A 239 -4.88 20.64 -10.71
N ILE A 240 -4.34 19.48 -10.30
CA ILE A 240 -4.65 18.85 -9.02
C ILE A 240 -3.84 19.49 -7.89
N SER A 241 -2.59 19.87 -8.15
CA SER A 241 -1.70 20.47 -7.14
C SER A 241 -2.00 21.94 -6.81
N SER A 242 -2.80 22.63 -7.64
CA SER A 242 -3.07 24.06 -7.52
C SER A 242 -4.36 24.40 -6.75
N GLN A 243 -4.99 23.43 -6.08
CA GLN A 243 -6.10 23.62 -5.14
C GLN A 243 -5.62 23.34 -3.71
#